data_AF-C4XNS1-F1
#
_entry.id   AF-C4XNS1-F1
#
_cell.length_a   1.000
_cell.length_b   1.000
_cell.length_c   1.000
_cell.angle_alpha   90.00
_cell.angle_beta   90.00
_cell.angle_gamma   90.00
#
_symmetry.space_group_name_H-M   'P 1'
#
loop_
_entity.id
_entity.type
_entity.pdbx_description
1 polymer ?
#
loop_
_entity_poly.entity_id
_entity_poly.type
_entity_poly.pdbx_seq_one_letter_code
_entity_poly.pdbx_strand_id
1 'polypeptide(L)'
;MRIASWLDTLSTRSDAAVNDDLDCFCATSRPFLSDELARHHVARLSAYLGRLGAPLRRAVIGYTLYTRQIDRIQNAATKDYCRDDCARPPVGCCNARHCDVFTPSDYLLYRPTSLSMELAGALSRLQRAEDDNARQAGARHAERYCPYLTETGCTLYLAKSPRCVHYLCETLRWDLGERYGPNGAAFAAAMAETAVRAVGCCDDFTNSAVLATARDMLPS
;
A
#
# COMPACT_ATOMS: atom_id res chain seq x y z
N MET A 1 -8.34 -7.09 11.04
CA MET A 1 -7.99 -8.40 10.43
C MET A 1 -6.52 -8.38 10.01
N ARG A 2 -5.71 -9.39 10.35
CA ARG A 2 -4.27 -9.37 10.01
C ARG A 2 -4.10 -9.66 8.52
N ILE A 3 -3.36 -8.84 7.77
CA ILE A 3 -3.11 -9.00 6.32
C ILE A 3 -2.82 -10.45 5.89
N ALA A 4 -2.09 -11.21 6.72
CA ALA A 4 -1.82 -12.63 6.48
C ALA A 4 -3.09 -13.48 6.33
N SER A 5 -4.09 -13.28 7.20
CA SER A 5 -5.33 -14.06 7.16
C SER A 5 -6.15 -13.81 5.89
N TRP A 6 -6.04 -12.62 5.28
CA TRP A 6 -6.68 -12.35 3.98
C TRP A 6 -5.93 -13.01 2.82
N LEU A 7 -4.60 -12.98 2.81
CA LEU A 7 -3.81 -13.66 1.77
C LEU A 7 -4.09 -15.17 1.73
N ASP A 8 -4.42 -15.75 2.87
CA ASP A 8 -4.82 -17.16 3.00
C ASP A 8 -6.19 -17.46 2.37
N THR A 9 -7.09 -16.48 2.23
CA THR A 9 -8.41 -16.68 1.60
C THR A 9 -8.37 -16.62 0.07
N LEU A 10 -7.27 -16.15 -0.52
CA LEU A 10 -7.13 -16.05 -1.97
C LEU A 10 -7.12 -17.45 -2.63
N SER A 11 -7.89 -17.60 -3.70
CA SER A 11 -7.91 -18.85 -4.47
C SER A 11 -6.62 -19.04 -5.27
N THR A 12 -6.04 -20.23 -5.20
CA THR A 12 -4.89 -20.61 -6.04
C THR A 12 -5.35 -20.72 -7.48
N ARG A 13 -4.65 -20.03 -8.40
CA ARG A 13 -4.96 -20.05 -9.84
C ARG A 13 -3.89 -20.74 -10.69
N SER A 14 -2.66 -20.91 -10.18
CA SER A 14 -1.57 -21.70 -10.78
C SER A 14 -0.38 -21.78 -9.82
N ASP A 15 0.32 -22.93 -9.74
CA ASP A 15 1.50 -23.11 -8.88
C ASP A 15 2.84 -22.95 -9.61
N ALA A 16 2.85 -23.03 -10.95
CA ALA A 16 4.08 -23.18 -11.73
C ALA A 16 5.04 -21.99 -11.66
N ALA A 17 4.59 -20.83 -11.17
CA ALA A 17 5.38 -19.59 -11.15
C ALA A 17 5.83 -19.15 -9.75
N VAL A 18 5.45 -19.87 -8.70
CA VAL A 18 5.67 -19.44 -7.30
C VAL A 18 7.16 -19.42 -6.96
N ASN A 19 7.90 -20.48 -7.31
CA ASN A 19 9.33 -20.58 -7.00
C ASN A 19 10.15 -19.50 -7.73
N ASP A 20 9.91 -19.30 -9.03
CA ASP A 20 10.60 -18.27 -9.81
C ASP A 20 10.39 -16.86 -9.26
N ASP A 21 9.18 -16.57 -8.76
CA ASP A 21 8.89 -15.27 -8.14
C ASP A 21 9.50 -15.16 -6.74
N LEU A 22 9.52 -16.24 -5.96
CA LEU A 22 10.22 -16.29 -4.67
C LEU A 22 11.71 -16.01 -4.84
N ASP A 23 12.34 -16.62 -5.83
CA ASP A 23 13.76 -16.41 -6.15
C ASP A 23 14.01 -14.97 -6.62
N CYS A 24 13.15 -14.44 -7.49
CA CYS A 24 13.22 -13.04 -7.92
C CYS A 24 13.20 -12.06 -6.74
N PHE A 25 12.48 -12.42 -5.67
CA PHE A 25 12.29 -11.58 -4.50
C PHE A 25 13.23 -11.94 -3.34
N CYS A 26 14.05 -12.99 -3.40
CA CYS A 26 14.90 -13.37 -2.27
C CYS A 26 15.98 -12.32 -1.96
N ALA A 27 16.50 -11.65 -2.99
CA ALA A 27 17.61 -10.69 -2.88
C ALA A 27 17.15 -9.25 -2.58
N THR A 28 15.85 -8.96 -2.58
CA THR A 28 15.35 -7.59 -2.38
C THR A 28 15.23 -7.25 -0.90
N SER A 29 15.97 -6.24 -0.45
CA SER A 29 15.90 -5.73 0.92
C SER A 29 14.50 -5.22 1.28
N ARG A 30 14.01 -5.63 2.46
CA ARG A 30 12.71 -5.23 3.02
C ARG A 30 12.87 -4.91 4.51
N PRO A 31 13.36 -3.72 4.87
CA PRO A 31 13.75 -3.40 6.24
C PRO A 31 12.62 -3.56 7.27
N PHE A 32 11.35 -3.54 6.85
CA PHE A 32 10.19 -3.66 7.75
C PHE A 32 9.45 -5.00 7.66
N LEU A 33 9.97 -5.98 6.92
CA LEU A 33 9.37 -7.32 6.82
C LEU A 33 10.41 -8.39 7.12
N SER A 34 10.03 -9.37 7.94
CA SER A 34 10.80 -10.62 8.05
C SER A 34 10.72 -11.41 6.75
N ASP A 35 11.77 -12.18 6.45
CA ASP A 35 11.82 -13.04 5.27
C ASP A 35 10.63 -14.02 5.21
N GLU A 36 10.21 -14.59 6.34
CA GLU A 36 9.07 -15.50 6.40
C GLU A 36 7.77 -14.83 5.89
N LEU A 37 7.45 -13.64 6.41
CA LEU A 37 6.29 -12.87 5.97
C LEU A 37 6.37 -12.45 4.50
N ALA A 38 7.56 -12.11 4.01
CA ALA A 38 7.77 -11.74 2.62
C ALA A 38 7.57 -12.96 1.70
N ARG A 39 8.18 -14.11 2.03
CA ARG A 39 8.04 -15.37 1.29
C ARG A 39 6.58 -15.83 1.25
N HIS A 40 5.91 -15.83 2.39
CA HIS A 40 4.48 -16.16 2.45
C HIS A 40 3.66 -15.24 1.54
N HIS A 41 3.89 -13.92 1.59
CA HIS A 41 3.20 -12.95 0.75
C HIS A 41 3.42 -13.19 -0.74
N VAL A 42 4.68 -13.38 -1.15
CA VAL A 42 5.04 -13.67 -2.55
C VAL A 42 4.38 -14.96 -3.02
N ALA A 43 4.42 -16.03 -2.21
CA ALA A 43 3.82 -17.30 -2.57
C ALA A 43 2.31 -17.20 -2.78
N ARG A 44 1.58 -16.58 -1.84
CA ARG A 44 0.12 -16.43 -1.92
C ARG A 44 -0.31 -15.57 -3.10
N LEU A 45 0.36 -14.43 -3.34
CA LEU A 45 0.01 -13.57 -4.47
C LEU A 45 0.45 -14.14 -5.81
N SER A 46 1.63 -14.78 -5.91
CA SER A 46 2.06 -15.43 -7.15
C SER A 46 1.06 -16.51 -7.57
N ALA A 47 0.61 -17.34 -6.63
CA ALA A 47 -0.41 -18.36 -6.87
C ALA A 47 -1.76 -17.78 -7.32
N TYR A 48 -2.23 -16.70 -6.66
CA TYR A 48 -3.48 -16.03 -7.02
C TYR A 48 -3.41 -15.32 -8.38
N LEU A 49 -2.27 -14.72 -8.69
CA LEU A 49 -2.02 -13.95 -9.91
C LEU A 49 -1.48 -14.80 -11.06
N GLY A 50 -1.43 -16.12 -10.94
CA GLY A 50 -0.70 -17.02 -11.85
C GLY A 50 -1.11 -16.99 -13.33
N ARG A 51 -2.22 -16.32 -13.69
CA ARG A 51 -2.62 -16.07 -15.09
C ARG A 51 -1.98 -14.81 -15.70
N LEU A 52 -1.37 -13.96 -14.89
CA LEU A 52 -0.65 -12.76 -15.36
C LEU A 52 0.74 -13.15 -15.83
N GLY A 53 1.25 -12.47 -16.86
CA GLY A 53 2.63 -12.59 -17.29
C GLY A 53 3.61 -12.19 -16.17
N ALA A 54 4.81 -12.79 -16.16
CA ALA A 54 5.77 -12.60 -15.08
C ALA A 54 6.12 -11.13 -14.77
N PRO A 55 6.33 -10.23 -15.77
CA PRO A 55 6.63 -8.83 -15.49
C PRO A 55 5.54 -8.13 -14.68
N LEU A 56 4.28 -8.25 -15.12
CA LEU A 56 3.13 -7.66 -14.45
C LEU A 56 2.90 -8.28 -13.07
N ARG A 57 2.97 -9.62 -12.98
CA ARG A 57 2.77 -10.34 -11.72
C ARG A 57 3.79 -9.90 -10.67
N ARG A 58 5.07 -9.81 -11.04
CA ARG A 58 6.13 -9.32 -10.15
C ARG A 58 5.95 -7.84 -9.80
N ALA A 59 5.52 -6.99 -10.72
CA ALA A 59 5.21 -5.60 -10.41
C ALA A 59 4.10 -5.47 -9.35
N VAL A 60 3.03 -6.27 -9.46
CA VAL A 60 1.95 -6.30 -8.46
C VAL A 60 2.46 -6.79 -7.09
N ILE A 61 3.23 -7.88 -7.06
CA ILE A 61 3.81 -8.43 -5.83
C ILE A 61 4.77 -7.42 -5.18
N GLY A 62 5.64 -6.79 -5.97
CA GLY A 62 6.58 -5.77 -5.50
C GLY A 62 5.86 -4.58 -4.87
N TYR A 63 4.82 -4.06 -5.52
CA TYR A 63 4.03 -2.96 -4.99
C TYR A 63 3.28 -3.32 -3.71
N THR A 64 2.67 -4.50 -3.65
CA THR A 64 1.93 -4.94 -2.44
C THR A 64 2.86 -5.25 -1.27
N LEU A 65 4.06 -5.77 -1.51
CA LEU A 65 5.12 -5.86 -0.50
C LEU A 65 5.56 -4.48 0.01
N TYR A 66 5.71 -3.50 -0.90
CA TYR A 66 6.01 -2.12 -0.54
C TYR A 66 4.90 -1.53 0.35
N THR A 67 3.64 -1.62 -0.07
CA THR A 67 2.49 -1.14 0.72
C THR A 67 2.42 -1.81 2.10
N ARG A 68 2.78 -3.10 2.21
CA ARG A 68 2.84 -3.80 3.50
C ARG A 68 3.90 -3.24 4.43
N GLN A 69 5.04 -2.78 3.90
CA GLN A 69 6.05 -2.07 4.68
C GLN A 69 5.52 -0.72 5.17
N ILE A 70 4.84 0.03 4.30
CA ILE A 70 4.22 1.31 4.68
C ILE A 70 3.15 1.12 5.76
N ASP A 71 2.30 0.09 5.68
CA ASP A 71 1.32 -0.18 6.74
C ASP A 71 2.01 -0.46 8.08
N ARG A 72 3.13 -1.20 8.10
CA ARG A 72 3.90 -1.43 9.33
C ARG A 72 4.49 -0.14 9.89
N ILE A 73 5.08 0.71 9.03
CA ILE A 73 5.62 2.00 9.43
C ILE A 73 4.50 2.89 9.99
N GLN A 74 3.37 3.01 9.30
CA GLN A 74 2.21 3.79 9.76
C GLN A 74 1.60 3.21 11.05
N ASN A 75 1.59 1.87 11.20
CA ASN A 75 1.13 1.22 12.42
C ASN A 75 2.00 1.58 13.62
N ALA A 76 3.32 1.67 13.45
CA ALA A 76 4.26 2.04 14.51
C ALA A 76 4.30 3.56 14.74
N ALA A 77 4.18 4.36 13.68
CA ALA A 77 4.45 5.78 13.75
C ALA A 77 3.18 6.63 13.91
N THR A 78 2.06 6.30 13.25
CA THR A 78 0.93 7.24 13.11
C THR A 78 -0.36 6.79 13.77
N LYS A 79 -0.60 5.48 13.92
CA LYS A 79 -1.93 4.98 14.33
C LYS A 79 -2.30 5.32 15.77
N ASP A 80 -1.36 5.34 16.70
CA ASP A 80 -1.62 5.71 18.10
C ASP A 80 -2.06 7.18 18.19
N TYR A 81 -1.30 8.09 17.57
CA TYR A 81 -1.70 9.51 17.46
C TYR A 81 -3.09 9.67 16.81
N CYS A 82 -3.35 8.96 15.70
CA CYS A 82 -4.65 9.02 15.04
C CYS A 82 -5.81 8.50 15.89
N ARG A 83 -5.56 7.58 16.82
CA ARG A 83 -6.57 7.00 17.69
C ARG A 83 -6.81 7.88 18.92
N ASP A 84 -5.74 8.39 19.51
CA ASP A 84 -5.77 8.96 20.86
C ASP A 84 -5.79 10.50 20.83
N ASP A 85 -5.15 11.12 19.84
CA ASP A 85 -4.88 12.56 19.81
C ASP A 85 -5.50 13.30 18.60
N CYS A 86 -6.04 12.57 17.63
CA CYS A 86 -6.66 13.18 16.46
C CYS A 86 -8.15 13.47 16.67
N ALA A 87 -8.54 14.74 16.47
CA ALA A 87 -9.92 15.18 16.60
C ALA A 87 -10.90 14.66 15.51
N ARG A 88 -10.49 13.77 14.59
CA ARG A 88 -11.32 13.24 13.50
C ARG A 88 -11.46 11.71 13.56
N PRO A 89 -12.69 11.15 13.62
CA PRO A 89 -12.92 9.73 13.37
C PRO A 89 -13.04 9.40 11.86
N PRO A 90 -12.65 8.19 11.37
CA PRO A 90 -12.05 7.06 12.10
C PRO A 90 -10.55 6.86 11.81
N VAL A 91 -9.89 6.06 12.66
CA VAL A 91 -8.45 5.72 12.72
C VAL A 91 -7.70 5.85 11.38
N GLY A 92 -6.92 6.93 11.26
CA GLY A 92 -6.01 7.16 10.14
C GLY A 92 -6.50 8.19 9.11
N CYS A 93 -5.57 8.72 8.33
CA CYS A 93 -5.88 9.70 7.30
C CYS A 93 -6.36 9.02 6.01
N CYS A 94 -7.56 9.38 5.54
CA CYS A 94 -8.08 8.93 4.25
C CYS A 94 -8.03 10.07 3.22
N ASN A 95 -7.42 9.81 2.06
CA ASN A 95 -7.48 10.71 0.91
C ASN A 95 -8.64 10.31 -0.02
N ALA A 96 -9.84 10.76 0.31
CA ALA A 96 -11.05 10.36 -0.43
C ALA A 96 -11.07 10.78 -1.90
N ARG A 97 -10.19 11.68 -2.33
CA ARG A 97 -10.09 12.14 -3.73
C ARG A 97 -9.16 11.30 -4.60
N HIS A 98 -8.46 10.31 -4.01
CA HIS A 98 -7.38 9.60 -4.69
C HIS A 98 -7.38 8.10 -4.43
N CYS A 99 -8.54 7.50 -4.13
CA CYS A 99 -8.65 6.06 -3.91
C CYS A 99 -8.37 5.22 -5.16
N ASP A 100 -8.50 5.82 -6.34
CA ASP A 100 -8.27 5.17 -7.63
C ASP A 100 -6.83 5.36 -8.12
N VAL A 101 -6.35 4.38 -8.88
CA VAL A 101 -5.05 4.43 -9.57
C VAL A 101 -5.28 4.98 -10.98
N PHE A 102 -4.63 6.10 -11.31
CA PHE A 102 -4.85 6.92 -12.50
C PHE A 102 -6.25 7.53 -12.60
N THR A 103 -6.34 8.83 -12.33
CA THR A 103 -7.50 9.65 -12.73
C THR A 103 -7.48 9.87 -14.25
N PRO A 104 -8.63 10.17 -14.89
CA PRO A 104 -8.67 10.53 -16.33
C PRO A 104 -7.65 11.58 -16.75
N SER A 105 -7.38 12.57 -15.89
CA SER A 105 -6.36 13.60 -16.12
C SER A 105 -4.94 13.04 -16.15
N ASP A 106 -4.64 12.01 -15.34
CA ASP A 106 -3.31 11.39 -15.30
C ASP A 106 -2.99 10.70 -16.64
N TYR A 107 -3.99 10.07 -17.29
CA TYR A 107 -3.81 9.44 -18.60
C TYR A 107 -3.41 10.43 -19.68
N LEU A 108 -4.03 11.61 -19.69
CA LEU A 108 -3.80 12.63 -20.72
C LEU A 108 -2.48 13.38 -20.52
N LEU A 109 -2.11 13.64 -19.26
CA LEU A 109 -0.96 14.46 -18.93
C LEU A 109 0.36 13.67 -18.91
N TYR A 110 0.35 12.44 -18.39
CA TYR A 110 1.59 11.73 -18.06
C TYR A 110 1.89 10.56 -18.99
N ARG A 111 0.97 10.22 -19.90
CA ARG A 111 1.13 9.18 -20.94
C ARG A 111 1.69 7.86 -20.36
N PRO A 112 0.94 7.21 -19.46
CA PRO A 112 1.43 6.05 -18.73
C PRO A 112 1.86 4.92 -19.67
N THR A 113 2.92 4.20 -19.27
CA THR A 113 3.36 2.99 -19.98
C THR A 113 2.28 1.90 -19.95
N SER A 114 2.27 1.01 -20.96
CA SER A 114 1.34 -0.12 -21.00
C SER A 114 1.38 -0.97 -19.72
N LEU A 115 2.60 -1.28 -19.22
CA LEU A 115 2.78 -2.05 -18.00
C LEU A 115 2.19 -1.34 -16.77
N SER A 116 2.33 -0.01 -16.67
CA SER A 116 1.75 0.75 -15.55
C SER A 116 0.21 0.76 -15.58
N MET A 117 -0.40 0.83 -16.77
CA MET A 117 -1.86 0.69 -16.89
C MET A 117 -2.34 -0.71 -16.53
N GLU A 118 -1.61 -1.75 -16.97
CA GLU A 118 -1.90 -3.13 -16.61
C GLU A 118 -1.77 -3.37 -15.10
N LEU A 119 -0.74 -2.78 -14.47
CA LEU A 119 -0.54 -2.78 -13.02
C LEU A 119 -1.73 -2.13 -12.32
N ALA A 120 -2.17 -0.94 -12.74
CA ALA A 120 -3.35 -0.29 -12.18
C ALA A 120 -4.60 -1.17 -12.29
N GLY A 121 -4.85 -1.78 -13.45
CA GLY A 121 -5.96 -2.71 -13.63
C GLY A 121 -5.87 -3.95 -12.72
N ALA A 122 -4.67 -4.48 -12.49
CA ALA A 122 -4.44 -5.57 -11.55
C ALA A 122 -4.66 -5.15 -10.09
N LEU A 123 -4.21 -3.96 -9.70
CA LEU A 123 -4.43 -3.40 -8.37
C LEU A 123 -5.91 -3.13 -8.12
N SER A 124 -6.66 -2.56 -9.07
CA SER A 124 -8.10 -2.36 -8.92
C SER A 124 -8.87 -3.67 -8.73
N ARG A 125 -8.41 -4.80 -9.31
CA ARG A 125 -8.99 -6.11 -9.03
C ARG A 125 -8.67 -6.58 -7.60
N LEU A 126 -7.47 -6.33 -7.11
CA LEU A 126 -7.10 -6.63 -5.72
C LEU A 126 -7.84 -5.74 -4.73
N GLN A 127 -8.03 -4.45 -5.03
CA GLN A 127 -8.83 -3.53 -4.22
C GLN A 127 -10.25 -4.06 -4.00
N ARG A 128 -10.90 -4.52 -5.07
CA ARG A 128 -12.22 -5.16 -4.98
C ARG A 128 -12.18 -6.42 -4.12
N ALA A 129 -11.18 -7.29 -4.30
CA ALA A 129 -11.07 -8.52 -3.51
C ALA A 129 -10.81 -8.25 -2.01
N GLU A 130 -10.04 -7.23 -1.65
CA GLU A 130 -9.85 -6.80 -0.26
C GLU A 130 -11.14 -6.24 0.33
N ASP A 131 -11.80 -5.35 -0.41
CA ASP A 131 -13.05 -4.73 0.01
C ASP A 131 -14.17 -5.75 0.19
N ASP A 132 -14.36 -6.66 -0.78
CA ASP A 132 -15.34 -7.74 -0.71
C ASP A 132 -15.11 -8.63 0.51
N ASN A 133 -13.85 -8.98 0.80
CA ASN A 133 -13.52 -9.75 1.99
C ASN A 133 -13.85 -8.97 3.28
N ALA A 134 -13.55 -7.67 3.33
CA ALA A 134 -13.91 -6.83 4.47
C ALA A 134 -15.44 -6.75 4.66
N ARG A 135 -16.21 -6.65 3.57
CA ARG A 135 -17.69 -6.65 3.61
C ARG A 135 -18.24 -7.98 4.10
N GLN A 136 -17.69 -9.09 3.63
CA GLN A 136 -18.04 -10.43 4.13
C GLN A 136 -17.73 -10.60 5.63
N ALA A 137 -16.69 -9.92 6.12
CA ALA A 137 -16.36 -9.86 7.54
C ALA A 137 -17.23 -8.84 8.33
N GLY A 138 -18.22 -8.21 7.70
CA GLY A 138 -19.18 -7.31 8.34
C GLY A 138 -18.81 -5.83 8.33
N ALA A 139 -17.78 -5.43 7.58
CA ALA A 139 -17.41 -4.02 7.47
C ALA A 139 -18.56 -3.17 6.89
N ARG A 140 -18.86 -2.05 7.55
CA ARG A 140 -19.92 -1.13 7.17
C ARG A 140 -19.33 0.15 6.59
N HIS A 141 -19.52 0.35 5.29
CA HIS A 141 -19.05 1.54 4.60
C HIS A 141 -19.78 2.78 5.11
N ALA A 142 -19.00 3.78 5.51
CA ALA A 142 -19.53 5.11 5.72
C ALA A 142 -19.72 5.68 4.32
N GLU A 143 -20.96 5.86 3.85
CA GLU A 143 -21.32 6.32 2.50
C GLU A 143 -20.89 7.77 2.21
N ARG A 144 -19.60 8.10 2.42
CA ARG A 144 -19.05 9.44 2.36
C ARG A 144 -17.63 9.40 1.79
N TYR A 145 -17.49 10.07 0.65
CA TYR A 145 -16.24 10.47 -0.02
C TYR A 145 -15.35 9.35 -0.59
N CYS A 146 -15.07 8.27 0.13
CA CYS A 146 -14.21 7.15 -0.33
C CYS A 146 -14.98 5.84 -0.30
N PRO A 147 -15.02 5.06 -1.40
CA PRO A 147 -15.78 3.81 -1.47
C PRO A 147 -15.19 2.69 -0.60
N TYR A 148 -13.99 2.86 -0.06
CA TYR A 148 -13.30 1.87 0.77
C TYR A 148 -13.23 2.28 2.24
N LEU A 149 -13.87 3.38 2.64
CA LEU A 149 -13.85 3.88 4.01
C LEU A 149 -15.02 3.33 4.81
N THR A 150 -14.72 2.79 5.99
CA THR A 150 -15.71 2.27 6.95
C THR A 150 -15.62 3.05 8.26
N GLU A 151 -16.56 2.78 9.17
CA GLU A 151 -16.54 3.32 10.53
C GLU A 151 -15.27 2.95 11.34
N THR A 152 -14.54 1.92 10.91
CA THR A 152 -13.31 1.44 11.58
C THR A 152 -12.03 1.73 10.80
N GLY A 153 -12.13 2.45 9.68
CA GLY A 153 -11.00 2.76 8.81
C GLY A 153 -11.14 2.20 7.39
N CYS A 154 -10.05 2.19 6.64
CA CYS A 154 -10.06 1.72 5.25
C CYS A 154 -10.08 0.19 5.17
N THR A 155 -10.88 -0.36 4.25
CA THR A 155 -10.92 -1.81 3.95
C THR A 155 -9.68 -2.29 3.20
N LEU A 156 -8.97 -1.38 2.52
CA LEU A 156 -7.75 -1.68 1.78
C LEU A 156 -6.53 -1.64 2.70
N TYR A 157 -5.74 -2.70 2.67
CA TYR A 157 -4.47 -2.85 3.35
C TYR A 157 -3.29 -2.97 2.38
N LEU A 158 -3.41 -3.75 1.29
CA LEU A 158 -2.29 -4.04 0.37
C LEU A 158 -2.40 -3.33 -0.98
N ALA A 159 -3.62 -3.19 -1.51
CA ALA A 159 -3.88 -2.63 -2.82
C ALA A 159 -4.33 -1.16 -2.81
N LYS A 160 -3.99 -0.38 -1.78
CA LYS A 160 -4.22 1.07 -1.77
C LYS A 160 -3.60 1.71 -3.02
N SER A 161 -4.17 2.79 -3.53
CA SER A 161 -3.51 3.57 -4.59
C SER A 161 -2.20 4.18 -4.07
N PRO A 162 -1.20 4.48 -4.94
CA PRO A 162 0.02 5.14 -4.52
C PRO A 162 -0.26 6.46 -3.80
N ARG A 163 -1.21 7.26 -4.28
CA ARG A 163 -1.55 8.53 -3.62
C ARG A 163 -2.20 8.33 -2.24
N CYS A 164 -3.00 7.28 -2.05
CA CYS A 164 -3.61 6.99 -0.76
C CYS A 164 -2.62 6.41 0.25
N VAL A 165 -1.74 5.49 -0.16
CA VAL A 165 -0.80 4.84 0.78
C VAL A 165 0.20 5.85 1.35
N HIS A 166 0.61 6.85 0.55
CA HIS A 166 1.55 7.89 0.96
C HIS A 166 0.90 9.10 1.63
N TYR A 167 -0.43 9.17 1.68
CA TYR A 167 -1.10 10.36 2.22
C TYR A 167 -0.93 10.48 3.73
N LEU A 168 -0.48 11.66 4.17
CA LEU A 168 -0.49 12.11 5.56
C LEU A 168 -1.18 13.48 5.61
N CYS A 169 -2.13 13.65 6.52
CA CYS A 169 -2.70 14.99 6.73
C CYS A 169 -1.66 15.93 7.34
N GLU A 170 -1.89 17.23 7.24
CA GLU A 170 -0.99 18.26 7.78
C GLU A 170 -0.67 18.05 9.26
N THR A 171 -1.69 17.71 10.07
CA THR A 171 -1.52 17.43 11.49
C THR A 171 -0.56 16.26 11.75
N LEU A 172 -0.69 15.15 11.03
CA LEU A 172 0.25 14.02 11.15
C LEU A 172 1.66 14.39 10.71
N ARG A 173 1.79 15.21 9.66
CA ARG A 173 3.11 15.65 9.18
C ARG A 173 3.82 16.49 10.24
N TRP A 174 3.08 17.37 10.91
CA TRP A 174 3.60 18.15 12.03
C TRP A 174 4.01 17.24 13.20
N ASP A 175 3.08 16.39 13.64
CA ASP A 175 3.28 15.49 14.78
C ASP A 175 4.49 14.55 14.60
N LEU A 176 4.69 14.02 13.38
CA LEU A 176 5.88 13.22 13.08
C LEU A 176 7.18 14.01 13.26
N GLY A 177 7.19 15.29 12.86
CA GLY A 177 8.33 16.19 13.06
C GLY A 177 8.60 16.50 14.54
N GLU A 178 7.56 16.67 15.34
CA GLU A 178 7.69 16.91 16.78
C GLU A 178 8.20 15.67 17.53
N ARG A 179 7.60 14.49 17.28
CA ARG A 179 7.93 13.26 18.03
C ARG A 179 9.25 12.62 17.64
N TYR A 180 9.62 12.68 16.36
CA TYR A 180 10.82 12.03 15.83
C TYR A 180 11.88 13.02 15.30
N GLY A 181 11.70 14.32 15.53
CA GLY A 181 12.65 15.36 15.15
C GLY A 181 12.90 15.42 13.64
N PRO A 182 14.15 15.71 13.21
CA PRO A 182 14.51 15.81 11.80
C PRO A 182 14.19 14.56 10.97
N ASN A 183 14.30 13.37 11.56
CA ASN A 183 14.03 12.11 10.85
C ASN A 183 12.52 11.94 10.59
N GLY A 184 11.67 12.34 11.53
CA GLY A 184 10.23 12.40 11.34
C GLY A 184 9.81 13.39 10.25
N ALA A 185 10.42 14.57 10.25
CA ALA A 185 10.19 15.57 9.21
C ALA A 185 10.62 15.07 7.81
N ALA A 186 11.77 14.38 7.71
CA ALA A 186 12.25 13.80 6.47
C ALA A 186 11.31 12.70 5.94
N PHE A 187 10.83 11.81 6.81
CA PHE A 187 9.83 10.80 6.45
C PHE A 187 8.52 11.44 5.97
N ALA A 188 8.01 12.43 6.70
CA ALA A 188 6.79 13.14 6.33
C ALA A 188 6.94 13.88 4.98
N ALA A 189 8.13 14.42 4.68
CA ALA A 189 8.43 15.06 3.40
C ALA A 189 8.46 14.04 2.25
N ALA A 190 9.12 12.89 2.43
CA ALA A 190 9.17 11.83 1.42
C ALA A 190 7.77 11.28 1.11
N MET A 191 6.94 11.06 2.15
CA MET A 191 5.54 10.66 2.00
C MET A 191 4.73 11.70 1.22
N ALA A 192 4.86 12.99 1.59
CA ALA A 192 4.13 14.07 0.93
C ALA A 192 4.51 14.25 -0.54
N GLU A 193 5.81 14.19 -0.87
CA GLU A 193 6.31 14.24 -2.25
C GLU A 193 5.75 13.08 -3.07
N THR A 194 5.82 11.85 -2.53
CA THR A 194 5.32 10.67 -3.23
C THR A 194 3.81 10.73 -3.44
N ALA A 195 3.04 11.24 -2.47
CA ALA A 195 1.59 11.34 -2.55
C ALA A 195 1.09 12.28 -3.65
N VAL A 196 1.92 13.23 -4.11
CA VAL A 196 1.58 14.18 -5.17
C VAL A 196 2.29 13.89 -6.50
N ARG A 197 3.14 12.87 -6.54
CA ARG A 197 3.88 12.50 -7.75
C ARG A 197 2.91 12.07 -8.86
N ALA A 198 3.26 12.48 -10.08
CA ALA A 198 2.66 11.95 -11.29
C ALA A 198 3.07 10.48 -11.46
N VAL A 199 2.10 9.61 -11.71
CA VAL A 199 2.39 8.21 -12.02
C VAL A 199 2.48 8.09 -13.54
N GLY A 200 3.63 7.68 -14.07
CA GLY A 200 3.84 7.45 -15.51
C GLY A 200 4.37 6.05 -15.82
N CYS A 201 5.11 5.45 -14.88
CA CYS A 201 5.60 4.07 -14.98
C CYS A 201 5.42 3.31 -13.65
N CYS A 202 5.80 2.04 -13.62
CA CYS A 202 5.71 1.22 -12.41
C CYS A 202 6.60 1.73 -11.26
N ASP A 203 7.73 2.37 -11.58
CA ASP A 203 8.67 2.85 -10.56
C ASP A 203 8.04 3.99 -9.73
N ASP A 204 7.13 4.77 -10.33
CA ASP A 204 6.41 5.86 -9.65
C ASP A 204 5.40 5.38 -8.59
N PHE A 205 5.10 4.08 -8.56
CA PHE A 205 4.19 3.51 -7.56
C PHE A 205 4.85 3.39 -6.19
N THR A 206 6.19 3.39 -6.14
CA THR A 206 6.97 3.20 -4.91
C THR A 206 8.00 4.30 -4.75
N ASN A 207 8.50 4.50 -3.52
CA ASN A 207 9.60 5.42 -3.28
C ASN A 207 10.56 4.84 -2.23
N SER A 208 11.79 4.53 -2.63
CA SER A 208 12.80 4.00 -1.71
C SER A 208 13.20 5.00 -0.63
N ALA A 209 13.09 6.31 -0.88
CA ALA A 209 13.37 7.35 0.11
C ALA A 209 12.41 7.28 1.30
N VAL A 210 11.16 6.86 1.08
CA VAL A 210 10.18 6.65 2.15
C VAL A 210 10.64 5.55 3.11
N LEU A 211 11.12 4.43 2.58
CA LEU A 211 11.62 3.33 3.41
C LEU A 211 12.94 3.68 4.12
N ALA A 212 13.83 4.41 3.43
CA ALA A 212 15.10 4.85 4.00
C ALA A 212 14.87 5.80 5.19
N THR A 213 14.09 6.86 4.98
CA THR A 213 13.77 7.84 6.04
C THR A 213 12.98 7.22 7.18
N ALA A 214 12.07 6.27 6.90
CA ALA A 214 11.37 5.54 7.95
C ALA A 214 12.33 4.70 8.83
N ARG A 215 13.40 4.14 8.25
CA ARG A 215 14.37 3.34 8.98
C ARG A 215 15.25 4.21 9.89
N ASP A 216 15.54 5.42 9.45
CA ASP A 216 16.26 6.40 10.28
C ASP A 216 15.35 6.99 11.36
N MET A 217 14.04 7.02 11.13
CA MET A 217 13.01 7.49 12.08
C MET A 217 12.67 6.47 13.17
N LEU A 218 12.47 5.20 12.79
CA LEU A 218 12.00 4.16 13.71
C LEU A 218 13.17 3.34 14.27
N PRO A 219 13.16 3.00 15.57
CA PRO A 219 14.16 2.11 16.15
C PRO A 219 14.07 0.72 15.49
N SER A 220 15.23 0.08 15.33
CA SER A 220 15.39 -1.26 14.76
C SER A 220 14.71 -2.35 15.57
#